data_AF-A0A1F9IUA8-F1
#
_entry.id   AF-A0A1F9IUA8-F1
#
_cell.length_a   1.000
_cell.length_b   1.000
_cell.length_c   1.000
_cell.angle_alpha   90.00
_cell.angle_beta   90.00
_cell.angle_gamma   90.00
#
_symmetry.space_group_name_H-M   'P 1'
#
loop_
_entity.id
_entity.type
_entity.pdbx_description
1 polymer ?
#
loop_
_entity_poly.entity_id
_entity_poly.type
_entity_poly.pdbx_seq_one_letter_code
_entity_poly.pdbx_strand_id
1 'polypeptide(L)'
;MLKTLEILCRLKMLREERALLQEHVAKSLGIDRTTYVRKEKGLIPITTDEWLKIAKTMKTEPEFFFYACAAATKDRTASCDEQALLKLYRSLTPEERIEFISYINEAVKEIRSKAAHEAL
;
A
#
# COMPACT_ATOMS: atom_id res chain seq x y z
N MET A 1 4.70 -13.28 12.66
CA MET A 1 4.88 -12.08 13.50
C MET A 1 5.07 -10.90 12.56
N LEU A 2 4.24 -9.85 12.64
CA LEU A 2 4.46 -8.64 11.83
C LEU A 2 5.79 -8.01 12.17
N LYS A 3 6.52 -7.55 11.16
CA LYS A 3 7.75 -6.81 11.38
C LYS A 3 7.39 -5.34 11.65
N THR A 4 8.04 -4.73 12.64
CA THR A 4 7.87 -3.28 12.94
C THR A 4 8.02 -2.41 11.70
N LEU A 5 8.90 -2.78 10.77
CA LEU A 5 9.09 -2.10 9.49
C LEU A 5 7.84 -2.10 8.60
N GLU A 6 7.04 -3.16 8.61
CA GLU A 6 5.81 -3.26 7.82
C GLU A 6 4.74 -2.31 8.36
N ILE A 7 4.60 -2.24 9.69
CA ILE A 7 3.69 -1.33 10.40
C ILE A 7 4.05 0.13 10.07
N LEU A 8 5.34 0.46 10.15
CA LEU A 8 5.85 1.80 9.87
C LEU A 8 5.75 2.19 8.39
N CYS A 9 5.94 1.23 7.48
CA CYS A 9 5.70 1.44 6.05
C CYS A 9 4.23 1.81 5.79
N ARG A 10 3.30 1.08 6.42
CA ARG A 10 1.87 1.34 6.30
C ARG A 10 1.48 2.72 6.85
N LEU A 11 2.06 3.12 7.99
CA LEU A 11 1.89 4.47 8.53
C LEU A 11 2.35 5.53 7.52
N LYS A 12 3.54 5.37 6.95
CA LYS A 12 4.09 6.32 5.97
C LYS A 12 3.20 6.42 4.73
N MET A 13 2.77 5.29 4.18
CA MET A 13 1.88 5.25 3.02
C MET A 13 0.56 5.98 3.29
N LEU A 14 -0.12 5.66 4.39
CA LEU A 14 -1.39 6.30 4.74
C LEU A 14 -1.21 7.82 4.94
N ARG A 15 -0.10 8.23 5.55
CA ARG A 15 0.24 9.65 5.72
C ARG A 15 0.36 10.34 4.36
N GLU A 16 1.06 9.73 3.41
CA GLU A 16 1.29 10.29 2.07
C GLU A 16 0.02 10.31 1.23
N GLU A 17 -0.81 9.25 1.30
CA GLU A 17 -2.13 9.18 0.67
C GLU A 17 -3.06 10.32 1.13
N ARG A 18 -2.91 10.75 2.39
CA ARG A 18 -3.68 11.85 2.99
C ARG A 18 -3.03 13.21 2.82
N ALA A 19 -1.95 13.31 2.04
CA ALA A 19 -1.16 14.52 1.84
C ALA A 19 -0.69 15.17 3.16
N LEU A 20 -0.47 14.36 4.20
CA LEU A 20 -0.03 14.84 5.49
C LEU A 20 1.51 14.93 5.52
N LEU A 21 2.04 16.13 5.69
CA LEU A 21 3.43 16.31 6.09
C LEU A 21 3.69 15.70 7.48
N GLN A 22 4.93 15.27 7.71
CA GLN A 22 5.42 14.78 9.01
C GLN A 22 5.18 15.79 10.14
N GLU A 23 5.26 17.09 9.83
CA GLU A 23 4.96 18.20 10.75
C GLU A 23 3.51 18.13 11.29
N HIS A 24 2.54 17.76 10.46
CA HIS A 24 1.14 17.67 10.89
C HIS A 24 0.93 16.55 11.91
N VAL A 25 1.56 15.40 11.68
CA VAL A 25 1.47 14.27 12.60
C VAL A 25 2.21 14.58 13.90
N ALA A 26 3.40 15.17 13.81
CA ALA A 26 4.17 15.64 14.98
C ALA A 26 3.35 16.60 15.86
N LYS A 27 2.70 17.60 15.25
CA LYS A 27 1.79 18.53 15.95
C LYS A 27 0.63 17.81 16.64
N SER A 28 0.03 16.81 15.99
CA SER A 28 -1.06 16.04 16.60
C SER A 28 -0.62 15.18 17.80
N LEU A 29 0.67 14.86 17.86
CA LEU A 29 1.29 14.11 18.95
C LEU A 29 1.85 15.01 20.06
N GLY A 30 1.96 16.32 19.82
CA GLY A 30 2.62 17.25 20.74
C GLY A 30 4.13 17.03 20.83
N ILE A 31 4.78 16.58 19.75
CA ILE A 31 6.22 16.31 19.69
C ILE A 31 6.87 17.07 18.54
N ASP A 32 8.20 17.20 18.58
CA ASP A 32 8.96 17.77 17.47
C ASP A 32 8.91 16.92 16.20
N ARG A 33 8.98 17.58 15.05
CA ARG A 33 9.05 16.91 13.75
C ARG A 33 10.22 15.92 13.66
N THR A 34 11.39 16.27 14.19
CA THR A 34 12.57 15.40 14.19
C THR A 34 12.33 14.13 15.00
N THR A 35 11.62 14.23 16.13
CA THR A 35 11.19 13.10 16.96
C THR A 35 10.21 12.20 16.18
N TYR A 36 9.22 12.78 15.51
CA TYR A 36 8.30 12.02 14.66
C TYR A 36 9.04 11.33 13.49
N VAL A 37 10.00 11.99 12.84
CA VAL A 37 10.79 11.38 11.76
C VAL A 37 11.55 10.15 12.25
N ARG A 38 12.15 10.22 13.44
CA ARG A 38 12.85 9.07 14.04
C ARG A 38 11.88 7.94 14.36
N LYS A 39 10.69 8.26 14.87
CA LYS A 39 9.59 7.31 15.11
C LYS A 39 9.13 6.62 13.83
N GLU A 40 8.78 7.39 12.80
CA GLU A 40 8.32 6.89 11.50
C GLU A 40 9.38 6.03 10.79
N LYS A 41 10.67 6.33 10.99
CA LYS A 41 11.79 5.51 10.50
C LYS A 41 12.11 4.29 11.37
N GLY A 42 11.45 4.12 12.51
CA GLY A 42 11.69 3.01 13.45
C GLY A 42 12.98 3.13 14.26
N LEU A 43 13.62 4.31 14.28
CA LEU A 43 14.82 4.58 15.08
C LEU A 43 14.50 4.68 16.58
N ILE A 44 13.26 5.05 16.90
CA ILE A 44 12.71 5.03 18.26
C ILE A 44 11.27 4.51 18.20
N PRO A 45 10.76 3.85 19.25
CA PRO A 45 9.42 3.27 19.22
C PRO A 45 8.32 4.34 19.25
N ILE A 46 7.18 4.01 18.65
CA ILE A 46 5.91 4.71 18.82
C ILE A 46 5.16 4.01 19.96
N THR A 47 4.75 4.77 20.97
CA THR A 47 4.03 4.23 22.13
C THR A 47 2.57 3.92 21.75
N THR A 48 1.89 3.11 22.56
CA THR A 48 0.47 2.78 22.33
C THR A 48 -0.41 4.04 22.29
N ASP A 49 -0.19 4.99 23.19
CA ASP A 49 -0.93 6.27 23.21
C ASP A 49 -0.69 7.10 21.93
N GLU A 50 0.56 7.14 21.45
CA GLU A 50 0.88 7.80 20.18
C GLU A 50 0.21 7.10 19.00
N TRP A 51 0.13 5.77 18.99
CA TRP A 51 -0.60 5.03 17.95
C TRP A 51 -2.10 5.39 17.92
N LEU A 52 -2.74 5.55 19.07
CA LEU A 52 -4.14 5.97 19.15
C LEU A 52 -4.33 7.40 18.60
N LYS A 53 -3.42 8.32 18.93
CA LYS A 53 -3.44 9.68 18.40
C LYS A 53 -3.19 9.71 16.89
N ILE A 54 -2.23 8.94 16.41
CA ILE A 54 -1.95 8.77 14.97
C ILE A 54 -3.20 8.26 14.25
N ALA A 55 -3.85 7.22 14.77
CA ALA A 55 -5.07 6.67 14.18
C ALA A 55 -6.18 7.73 14.05
N LYS A 56 -6.38 8.52 15.10
CA LYS A 56 -7.33 9.64 15.12
C LYS A 56 -6.99 10.71 14.09
N THR A 57 -5.73 11.15 14.02
CA THR A 57 -5.24 12.13 13.02
C THR A 57 -5.43 11.60 11.60
N MET A 58 -5.18 10.31 11.43
CA MET A 58 -5.34 9.57 10.19
C MET A 58 -6.77 9.08 9.98
N LYS A 59 -7.80 9.56 10.72
CA LYS A 59 -9.21 9.13 10.64
C LYS A 59 -9.36 7.66 10.24
N THR A 60 -8.73 6.76 10.99
CA THR A 60 -8.70 5.32 10.78
C THR A 60 -8.68 4.62 12.13
N GLU A 61 -9.00 3.34 12.14
CA GLU A 61 -8.96 2.53 13.36
C GLU A 61 -7.52 2.08 13.65
N PRO A 62 -7.06 2.06 14.91
CA PRO A 62 -5.68 1.70 15.27
C PRO A 62 -5.24 0.34 14.73
N GLU A 63 -6.15 -0.62 14.66
CA GLU A 63 -5.90 -1.98 14.18
C GLU A 63 -5.42 -1.98 12.72
N PHE A 64 -5.78 -0.96 11.92
CA PHE A 64 -5.29 -0.79 10.56
C PHE A 64 -3.76 -0.92 10.45
N PHE A 65 -3.02 -0.39 11.42
CA PHE A 65 -1.55 -0.44 11.42
C PHE A 65 -1.02 -1.84 11.76
N PHE A 66 -1.77 -2.62 12.53
CA PHE A 66 -1.32 -3.88 13.14
C PHE A 66 -1.91 -5.14 12.51
N TYR A 67 -2.84 -5.03 11.56
CA TYR A 67 -3.30 -6.20 10.82
C TYR A 67 -2.15 -6.81 10.01
N ALA A 68 -1.83 -8.08 10.32
CA ALA A 68 -1.15 -8.94 9.38
C ALA A 68 -2.10 -9.03 8.19
N CYS A 69 -1.59 -8.87 6.96
CA CYS A 69 -2.43 -8.96 5.78
C CYS A 69 -2.98 -10.38 5.68
N ALA A 70 -4.11 -10.63 6.34
CA ALA A 70 -4.87 -11.86 6.36
C ALA A 70 -6.32 -11.41 6.27
N ALA A 71 -6.87 -11.49 5.06
CA ALA A 71 -8.23 -11.08 4.68
C ALA A 71 -8.48 -9.59 4.43
N ALA A 72 -7.86 -9.08 3.36
CA ALA A 72 -8.61 -8.38 2.32
C ALA A 72 -8.09 -8.89 0.97
N THR A 73 -8.80 -9.90 0.44
CA THR A 73 -8.82 -10.40 -0.95
C THR A 73 -7.52 -10.30 -1.77
N LYS A 74 -6.88 -11.46 -2.00
CA LYS A 74 -5.83 -11.82 -2.98
C LYS A 74 -5.01 -10.68 -3.62
N ASP A 75 -3.68 -10.79 -3.47
CA ASP A 75 -2.60 -10.04 -4.14
C ASP A 75 -2.37 -8.59 -3.73
N ARG A 76 -1.42 -8.36 -2.80
CA ARG A 76 -0.69 -7.08 -2.69
C ARG A 76 0.78 -7.22 -2.28
N THR A 77 1.43 -8.33 -2.62
CA THR A 77 2.82 -8.22 -3.05
C THR A 77 2.77 -8.07 -4.55
N ALA A 78 2.55 -6.84 -5.04
CA ALA A 78 2.68 -6.60 -6.46
C ALA A 78 4.10 -6.99 -6.85
N SER A 79 4.23 -8.08 -7.61
CA SER A 79 5.47 -8.46 -8.28
C SER A 79 6.02 -7.23 -8.99
N CYS A 80 7.33 -7.16 -9.21
CA CYS A 80 7.94 -6.12 -10.04
C CYS A 80 7.16 -5.94 -11.36
N ASP A 81 6.64 -7.06 -11.89
CA ASP A 81 5.85 -7.13 -13.12
C ASP A 81 4.47 -6.48 -12.99
N GLU A 82 3.79 -6.62 -11.84
CA GLU A 82 2.48 -5.99 -11.60
C GLU A 82 2.63 -4.46 -11.46
N GLN A 83 3.68 -3.99 -10.80
CA GLN A 83 3.98 -2.56 -10.72
C GLN A 83 4.37 -1.98 -12.07
N ALA A 84 5.10 -2.75 -12.91
CA ALA A 84 5.42 -2.35 -14.27
C ALA A 84 4.15 -2.22 -15.13
N LEU A 85 3.24 -3.19 -15.03
CA LEU A 85 1.96 -3.17 -15.73
C LEU A 85 1.10 -1.96 -15.35
N LEU A 86 1.02 -1.64 -14.05
CA LEU A 86 0.27 -0.49 -13.54
C LEU A 86 0.87 0.85 -13.99
N LYS A 87 2.20 0.96 -14.05
CA LYS A 87 2.86 2.17 -14.58
C LYS A 87 2.56 2.36 -16.06
N LEU A 88 2.65 1.28 -16.84
CA LEU A 88 2.35 1.31 -18.27
C LEU A 88 0.89 1.69 -18.54
N TYR A 89 -0.07 1.07 -17.83
CA TYR A 89 -1.49 1.39 -17.98
C TYR A 89 -1.80 2.87 -17.68
N ARG A 90 -1.15 3.44 -16.67
CA ARG A 90 -1.34 4.84 -16.27
C ARG A 90 -0.78 5.84 -17.28
N SER A 91 0.25 5.46 -18.07
CA SER A 91 0.81 6.32 -19.11
C SER A 91 -0.01 6.39 -20.39
N LEU A 92 -1.02 5.51 -20.56
CA LEU A 92 -1.86 5.44 -21.75
C LEU A 92 -3.03 6.44 -21.71
N THR A 93 -3.46 6.88 -22.89
CA THR A 93 -4.71 7.65 -23.09
C THR A 93 -5.95 6.79 -22.84
N PRO A 94 -7.15 7.39 -22.66
CA PRO A 94 -8.38 6.64 -22.50
C PRO A 94 -8.66 5.65 -23.65
N GLU A 95 -8.39 6.05 -24.89
CA GLU A 95 -8.59 5.22 -26.08
C GLU A 95 -7.62 4.04 -26.10
N GLU A 96 -6.34 4.30 -25.81
CA GLU A 96 -5.30 3.27 -25.73
C GLU A 96 -5.54 2.26 -24.61
N ARG A 97 -6.18 2.67 -23.51
CA ARG A 97 -6.53 1.77 -22.40
C ARG A 97 -7.59 0.75 -22.82
N ILE A 98 -8.54 1.14 -23.67
CA ILE A 98 -9.58 0.24 -24.17
C ILE A 98 -8.92 -0.85 -25.03
N GLU A 99 -8.06 -0.45 -25.96
CA GLU A 99 -7.28 -1.36 -26.80
C GLU A 99 -6.38 -2.28 -25.96
N PHE A 100 -5.68 -1.71 -24.98
CA PHE A 100 -4.83 -2.46 -24.05
C PHE A 100 -5.61 -3.52 -23.27
N ILE A 101 -6.78 -3.17 -22.72
CA ILE A 101 -7.64 -4.12 -21.99
C ILE A 101 -8.13 -5.24 -22.92
N SER A 102 -8.54 -4.88 -24.15
CA SER A 102 -8.98 -5.85 -25.16
C SER A 102 -7.87 -6.86 -25.47
N TYR A 103 -6.66 -6.37 -25.75
CA TYR A 103 -5.49 -7.21 -26.04
C TYR A 103 -5.14 -8.16 -24.88
N ILE A 104 -5.09 -7.66 -23.65
CA ILE A 104 -4.78 -8.48 -22.47
C ILE A 104 -5.84 -9.57 -22.26
N ASN A 105 -7.12 -9.26 -22.47
CA ASN A 105 -8.19 -10.25 -22.33
C ASN A 105 -8.06 -11.39 -23.34
N GLU A 106 -7.68 -11.10 -24.59
CA GLU A 106 -7.43 -12.14 -25.60
C GLU A 106 -6.21 -12.99 -25.23
N ALA A 107 -5.10 -12.37 -24.81
CA ALA A 107 -3.93 -13.10 -24.35
C ALA A 107 -4.24 -14.05 -23.17
N VAL A 108 -5.07 -13.60 -22.22
CA VAL A 108 -5.49 -14.42 -21.07
C VAL A 108 -6.35 -15.61 -21.51
N LYS A 109 -7.24 -15.44 -22.49
CA LYS A 109 -8.03 -16.55 -23.03
C LYS A 109 -7.13 -17.61 -23.67
N GLU A 110 -6.15 -17.20 -24.47
CA GLU A 110 -5.22 -18.13 -25.10
C GLU A 110 -4.40 -18.92 -24.09
N ILE A 111 -3.88 -18.25 -23.05
CA ILE A 111 -3.11 -18.91 -21.97
C ILE A 111 -3.98 -19.97 -21.27
N ARG A 112 -5.22 -19.64 -20.94
CA ARG A 112 -6.15 -20.57 -20.29
C ARG A 112 -6.52 -21.74 -21.18
N SER A 113 -6.68 -21.50 -22.48
CA SER A 113 -6.97 -22.55 -23.47
C SER A 113 -5.80 -23.54 -23.58
N LYS A 114 -4.56 -23.05 -23.64
CA LYS A 114 -3.35 -23.90 -23.67
C LYS A 114 -3.19 -24.72 -22.40
N ALA A 115 -3.39 -24.11 -21.22
CA ALA A 115 -3.33 -24.82 -19.94
C ALA A 115 -4.38 -25.94 -19.81
N ALA A 116 -5.54 -25.79 -20.45
CA ALA A 116 -6.58 -26.83 -20.46
C ALA A 116 -6.24 -28.01 -21.39
N HIS A 117 -5.46 -27.79 -22.45
CA HIS A 117 -5.01 -28.85 -23.37
C HIS A 117 -3.81 -29.64 -22.83
N GLU A 118 -2.93 -29.02 -22.03
CA GLU A 118 -1.78 -29.68 -21.40
C GLU A 118 -2.13 -30.54 -20.17
N ALA A 119 -3.35 -30.40 -19.64
CA ALA A 119 -3.84 -31.13 -18.46
C ALA A 119 -4.59 -32.44 -18.80
N LEU A 120 -4.67 -32.81 -20.09
CA LEU A 120 -5.27 -34.03 -20.63
C LEU A 120 -4.18 -35.00 -21.11
#